data_AF-A0A957RL31-F1
#
_entry.id   AF-A0A957RL31-F1
#
_cell.length_a   1.000
_cell.length_b   1.000
_cell.length_c   1.000
_cell.angle_alpha   90.00
_cell.angle_beta   90.00
_cell.angle_gamma   90.00
#
_symmetry.space_group_name_H-M   'P 1'
#
loop_
_entity.id
_entity.type
_entity.pdbx_description
1 polymer ?
#
loop_
_entity_poly.entity_id
_entity_poly.type
_entity_poly.pdbx_seq_one_letter_code
_entity_poly.pdbx_strand_id
1 'polypeptide(L)'
;DTFGSGGGVNATAALTLTNATVLSNTSNSDGGGVIVAAPATIIGGSYQGNRATSIYGSGGAIFVYNGSLTLRDATVSNNWAGANGGGISVNGAATISGATLAGNTANGDQGGGLNVSAALV
;
A
#
# COMPACT_ATOMS: atom_id res chain seq x y z
N ASP A 1 -7.25 -15.42 -11.19
CA ASP A 1 -5.91 -16.02 -11.06
C ASP A 1 -5.54 -16.21 -9.59
N THR A 2 -5.15 -17.44 -9.27
CA THR A 2 -4.79 -17.94 -7.94
C THR A 2 -3.34 -17.57 -7.60
N PHE A 3 -3.10 -17.18 -6.33
CA PHE A 3 -1.86 -16.64 -5.73
C PHE A 3 -1.74 -15.09 -5.67
N GLY A 4 -2.42 -14.52 -4.66
CA GLY A 4 -1.89 -13.46 -3.79
C GLY A 4 -1.37 -12.17 -4.42
N SER A 5 -2.16 -11.52 -5.28
CA SER A 5 -1.77 -10.24 -5.87
C SER A 5 -2.86 -9.21 -5.70
N GLY A 6 -2.66 -8.17 -4.87
CA GLY A 6 -3.40 -6.91 -4.94
C GLY A 6 -4.91 -7.07 -4.87
N GLY A 7 -5.52 -7.00 -3.69
CA GLY A 7 -6.96 -7.29 -3.58
C GLY A 7 -7.85 -6.47 -4.54
N GLY A 8 -7.38 -5.31 -5.03
CA GLY A 8 -8.04 -4.53 -6.10
C GLY A 8 -7.19 -4.34 -7.38
N VAL A 9 -5.91 -3.97 -7.26
CA VAL A 9 -5.02 -3.66 -8.40
C VAL A 9 -3.71 -4.42 -8.29
N ASN A 10 -3.31 -5.12 -9.35
CA ASN A 10 -2.02 -5.78 -9.48
C ASN A 10 -1.29 -5.29 -10.73
N ALA A 11 -0.10 -4.72 -10.55
CA ALA A 11 0.74 -4.24 -11.64
C ALA A 11 2.16 -4.81 -11.56
N THR A 12 2.60 -5.47 -12.63
CA THR A 12 3.98 -5.99 -12.75
C THR A 12 4.95 -4.97 -13.36
N ALA A 13 4.43 -3.92 -13.99
CA ALA A 13 5.17 -2.80 -14.55
C ALA A 13 4.83 -1.51 -13.78
N ALA A 14 5.50 -0.41 -14.15
CA ALA A 14 5.30 0.89 -13.51
C ALA A 14 3.81 1.28 -13.54
N LEU A 15 3.31 1.75 -12.41
CA LEU A 15 1.90 2.07 -12.22
C LEU A 15 1.70 3.56 -11.95
N THR A 16 0.79 4.17 -12.70
CA THR A 16 0.30 5.52 -12.41
C THR A 16 -1.18 5.47 -12.08
N LEU A 17 -1.56 5.94 -10.89
CA LEU A 17 -2.96 6.12 -10.50
C LEU A 17 -3.21 7.61 -10.27
N THR A 18 -4.29 8.13 -10.87
CA THR A 18 -4.73 9.51 -10.67
C THR A 18 -6.18 9.52 -10.24
N ASN A 19 -6.47 10.10 -9.07
CA ASN A 19 -7.82 10.18 -8.48
C ASN A 19 -8.55 8.83 -8.45
N ALA A 20 -7.82 7.75 -8.20
CA ALA A 20 -8.39 6.41 -8.14
C ALA A 20 -9.03 6.14 -6.77
N THR A 21 -10.01 5.24 -6.76
CA THR A 21 -10.70 4.80 -5.54
C THR A 21 -10.51 3.30 -5.40
N VAL A 22 -9.80 2.88 -4.34
CA VAL A 22 -9.51 1.47 -4.04
C VAL A 22 -9.99 1.20 -2.61
N LEU A 23 -11.15 0.57 -2.49
CA LEU A 23 -11.86 0.43 -1.22
C LEU A 23 -12.17 -1.02 -0.89
N SER A 24 -12.03 -1.39 0.38
CA SER A 24 -12.52 -2.66 0.94
C SER A 24 -12.02 -3.92 0.23
N ASN A 25 -10.85 -3.84 -0.39
CA ASN A 25 -10.25 -4.99 -1.04
C ASN A 25 -9.48 -5.84 -0.04
N THR A 26 -9.39 -7.15 -0.31
CA THR A 26 -8.67 -8.08 0.56
C THR A 26 -7.74 -8.97 -0.25
N SER A 27 -6.47 -9.01 0.16
CA SER A 27 -5.46 -9.94 -0.33
C SER A 27 -5.10 -10.92 0.78
N ASN A 28 -4.90 -12.19 0.45
CA ASN A 28 -4.36 -13.20 1.37
C ASN A 28 -2.82 -13.23 1.37
N SER A 29 -2.19 -12.22 0.79
CA SER A 29 -0.74 -11.98 0.71
C SER A 29 -0.49 -10.51 1.03
N ASP A 30 0.43 -9.86 0.31
CA ASP A 30 0.67 -8.42 0.34
C ASP A 30 -0.33 -7.62 -0.50
N GLY A 31 -0.37 -6.31 -0.28
CA GLY A 31 -1.13 -5.36 -1.10
C GLY A 31 -2.62 -5.62 -1.01
N GLY A 32 -3.26 -5.27 0.11
CA GLY A 32 -4.70 -5.48 0.26
C GLY A 32 -5.53 -4.73 -0.78
N GLY A 33 -5.09 -3.53 -1.18
CA GLY A 33 -5.69 -2.74 -2.26
C GLY A 33 -4.89 -2.82 -3.56
N VAL A 34 -3.64 -2.37 -3.52
CA VAL A 34 -2.75 -2.24 -4.66
C VAL A 34 -1.45 -3.00 -4.37
N ILE A 35 -1.02 -3.84 -5.31
CA ILE A 35 0.33 -4.38 -5.36
C ILE A 35 1.01 -3.94 -6.66
N VAL A 36 2.27 -3.55 -6.55
CA VAL A 36 3.09 -3.17 -7.71
C VAL A 36 4.51 -3.70 -7.57
N ALA A 37 5.02 -4.35 -8.62
CA ALA A 37 6.39 -4.91 -8.66
C ALA A 37 7.43 -3.96 -9.27
N ALA A 38 7.06 -2.70 -9.46
CA ALA A 38 7.83 -1.65 -10.11
C ALA A 38 7.50 -0.29 -9.45
N PRO A 39 8.14 0.83 -9.85
CA PRO A 39 7.81 2.14 -9.30
C PRO A 39 6.34 2.51 -9.48
N ALA A 40 5.77 3.20 -8.48
CA ALA A 40 4.40 3.68 -8.51
C ALA A 40 4.28 5.18 -8.22
N THR A 41 3.45 5.83 -9.02
CA THR A 41 3.07 7.23 -8.86
C THR A 41 1.57 7.31 -8.60
N ILE A 42 1.20 7.78 -7.42
CA ILE A 42 -0.19 7.93 -7.01
C ILE A 42 -0.45 9.41 -6.71
N ILE A 43 -1.40 9.98 -7.43
CA ILE A 43 -1.79 11.39 -7.30
C ILE A 43 -3.29 11.46 -7.02
N GLY A 44 -3.64 11.87 -5.81
CA GLY A 44 -5.02 11.95 -5.37
C GLY A 44 -5.67 10.59 -5.14
N GLY A 45 -6.94 10.65 -4.75
CA GLY A 45 -7.77 9.46 -4.59
C GLY A 45 -7.84 8.93 -3.15
N SER A 46 -8.49 7.78 -3.03
CA SER A 46 -8.95 7.21 -1.76
C SER A 46 -8.66 5.72 -1.70
N TYR A 47 -7.82 5.32 -0.75
CA TYR A 47 -7.34 3.96 -0.53
C TYR A 47 -7.70 3.53 0.89
N GLN A 48 -8.91 3.00 1.09
CA GLN A 48 -9.46 2.80 2.43
C GLN A 48 -10.05 1.40 2.67
N GLY A 49 -9.94 0.92 3.91
CA GLY A 49 -10.57 -0.35 4.32
C GLY A 49 -9.95 -1.58 3.67
N ASN A 50 -8.78 -1.47 3.05
CA ASN A 50 -8.13 -2.57 2.36
C ASN A 50 -7.31 -3.42 3.33
N ARG A 51 -7.22 -4.73 3.08
CA ARG A 51 -6.68 -5.70 4.04
C ARG A 51 -5.69 -6.68 3.38
N ALA A 52 -4.47 -6.73 3.87
CA ALA A 52 -3.48 -7.76 3.57
C ALA A 52 -3.48 -8.78 4.74
N THR A 53 -4.10 -9.94 4.56
CA THR A 53 -4.50 -10.81 5.69
C THR A 53 -3.54 -11.92 6.07
N SER A 54 -2.52 -12.18 5.24
CA SER A 54 -1.41 -13.04 5.65
C SER A 54 -0.72 -12.45 6.87
N ILE A 55 -0.29 -13.30 7.81
CA ILE A 55 0.57 -12.89 8.94
C ILE A 55 1.92 -12.33 8.46
N TYR A 56 2.29 -12.60 7.21
CA TYR A 56 3.47 -12.04 6.54
C TYR A 56 3.09 -10.91 5.56
N GLY A 57 1.80 -10.63 5.39
CA GLY A 57 1.28 -9.68 4.42
C GLY A 57 1.51 -8.23 4.83
N SER A 58 2.06 -7.43 3.93
CA SER A 58 2.39 -6.02 4.13
C SER A 58 1.60 -5.11 3.21
N GLY A 59 1.46 -3.84 3.59
CA GLY A 59 0.79 -2.84 2.76
C GLY A 59 -0.71 -3.13 2.62
N GLY A 60 -1.48 -2.90 3.70
CA GLY A 60 -2.91 -3.15 3.69
C GLY A 60 -3.64 -2.40 2.58
N ALA A 61 -3.22 -1.17 2.28
CA ALA A 61 -3.66 -0.41 1.13
C ALA A 61 -2.75 -0.62 -0.08
N ILE A 62 -1.47 -0.26 0.04
CA ILE A 62 -0.53 -0.21 -1.07
C ILE A 62 0.74 -0.96 -0.68
N PHE A 63 1.16 -1.90 -1.51
CA PHE A 63 2.44 -2.56 -1.41
C PHE A 63 3.27 -2.36 -2.68
N VAL A 64 4.46 -1.75 -2.53
CA VAL A 64 5.46 -1.64 -3.60
C VAL A 64 6.56 -2.65 -3.32
N TYR A 65 6.56 -3.75 -4.08
CA TYR A 65 7.51 -4.86 -3.89
C TYR A 65 8.93 -4.48 -4.33
N ASN A 66 9.06 -3.71 -5.39
CA ASN A 66 10.34 -3.23 -5.90
C ASN A 66 10.17 -1.85 -6.54
N GLY A 67 11.03 -0.91 -6.18
CA GLY A 67 11.02 0.46 -6.68
C GLY A 67 10.54 1.48 -5.66
N SER A 68 10.28 2.70 -6.14
CA SER A 68 9.88 3.82 -5.29
C SER A 68 8.38 4.11 -5.37
N LEU A 69 7.84 4.65 -4.28
CA LEU A 69 6.50 5.23 -4.24
C LEU A 69 6.57 6.75 -4.26
N THR A 70 5.80 7.38 -5.15
CA THR A 70 5.41 8.79 -4.99
C THR A 70 3.92 8.84 -4.67
N LEU A 71 3.57 9.35 -3.49
CA LEU A 71 2.19 9.53 -3.05
C LEU A 71 1.92 11.02 -2.81
N ARG A 72 0.97 11.59 -3.57
CA ARG A 72 0.61 13.00 -3.45
C ARG A 72 -0.88 13.19 -3.29
N ASP A 73 -1.29 14.05 -2.37
CA ASP A 73 -2.69 14.51 -2.20
C ASP A 73 -3.73 13.39 -2.03
N ALA A 74 -3.34 12.24 -1.48
CA ALA A 74 -4.18 11.05 -1.37
C ALA A 74 -4.57 10.72 0.08
N THR A 75 -5.70 10.06 0.25
CA THR A 75 -6.14 9.53 1.56
C THR A 75 -5.93 8.03 1.62
N VAL A 76 -5.12 7.57 2.59
CA VAL A 76 -4.87 6.17 2.89
C VAL A 76 -5.30 5.90 4.32
N SER A 77 -6.47 5.29 4.51
CA SER A 77 -7.04 5.17 5.86
C SER A 77 -7.75 3.86 6.17
N ASN A 78 -7.77 3.49 7.44
CA ASN A 78 -8.46 2.30 7.94
C ASN A 78 -8.05 1.01 7.23
N ASN A 79 -6.80 0.93 6.76
CA ASN A 79 -6.26 -0.27 6.14
C ASN A 79 -5.56 -1.15 7.18
N TRP A 80 -5.49 -2.45 6.91
CA TRP A 80 -4.92 -3.42 7.83
C TRP A 80 -3.93 -4.35 7.13
N ALA A 81 -2.79 -4.60 7.76
CA ALA A 81 -1.80 -5.57 7.32
C ALA A 81 -1.45 -6.53 8.46
N GLY A 82 -1.28 -7.82 8.14
CA GLY A 82 -0.87 -8.82 9.12
C GLY A 82 0.58 -8.68 9.57
N ALA A 83 1.46 -8.13 8.73
CA ALA A 83 2.86 -7.83 9.06
C ALA A 83 3.09 -6.32 9.17
N ASN A 84 3.58 -5.65 8.11
CA ASN A 84 4.10 -4.29 8.21
C ASN A 84 3.33 -3.31 7.33
N GLY A 85 3.34 -2.03 7.73
CA GLY A 85 2.78 -0.96 6.90
C GLY A 85 1.28 -1.17 6.70
N GLY A 86 0.49 -1.01 7.77
CA GLY A 86 -0.96 -1.23 7.74
C GLY A 86 -1.66 -0.47 6.63
N GLY A 87 -1.17 0.74 6.31
CA GLY A 87 -1.55 1.49 5.11
C GLY A 87 -0.65 1.14 3.95
N ILE A 88 0.62 1.53 4.05
CA ILE A 88 1.57 1.46 2.94
C ILE A 88 2.81 0.71 3.38
N SER A 89 3.29 -0.19 2.53
CA SER A 89 4.62 -0.79 2.65
C SER A 89 5.39 -0.65 1.34
N VAL A 90 6.62 -0.11 1.42
CA VAL A 90 7.47 0.14 0.26
C VAL A 90 8.82 -0.52 0.46
N ASN A 91 9.17 -1.45 -0.43
CA ASN A 91 10.50 -2.04 -0.48
C ASN A 91 11.42 -1.19 -1.37
N GLY A 92 11.74 0.00 -0.87
CA GLY A 92 12.46 1.03 -1.60
C GLY A 92 12.25 2.40 -0.96
N ALA A 93 12.42 3.47 -1.74
CA ALA A 93 12.22 4.83 -1.27
C ALA A 93 10.76 5.27 -1.41
N ALA A 94 10.31 6.15 -0.51
CA ALA A 94 8.99 6.76 -0.61
C ALA A 94 9.09 8.28 -0.56
N THR A 95 8.31 8.95 -1.41
CA THR A 95 8.08 10.39 -1.34
C THR A 95 6.61 10.63 -1.08
N ILE A 96 6.28 11.26 0.05
CA ILE A 96 4.89 11.45 0.48
C ILE A 96 4.62 12.92 0.78
N SER A 97 3.71 13.54 0.04
CA SER A 97 3.38 14.97 0.22
C SER A 97 1.88 15.21 0.13
N GLY A 98 1.32 15.97 1.08
CA GLY A 98 -0.11 16.30 1.08
C GLY A 98 -1.04 15.09 1.27
N ALA A 99 -0.51 13.94 1.67
CA ALA A 99 -1.29 12.72 1.88
C ALA A 99 -1.72 12.56 3.35
N THR A 100 -2.88 11.96 3.57
CA THR A 100 -3.39 11.60 4.89
C THR A 100 -3.25 10.09 5.11
N LEU A 101 -2.47 9.68 6.10
CA LEU A 101 -2.30 8.28 6.51
C LEU A 101 -2.91 8.09 7.91
N ALA A 102 -4.18 7.65 8.01
CA ALA A 102 -4.92 7.68 9.27
C ALA A 102 -5.65 6.36 9.58
N GLY A 103 -5.65 5.94 10.85
CA GLY A 103 -6.40 4.74 11.28
C GLY A 103 -5.90 3.42 10.68
N ASN A 104 -4.70 3.42 10.09
CA ASN A 104 -4.11 2.22 9.52
C ASN A 104 -3.44 1.38 10.62
N THR A 105 -3.56 0.06 10.54
CA THR A 105 -3.13 -0.85 11.59
C THR A 105 -2.27 -1.97 11.00
N ALA A 106 -1.13 -2.24 11.63
CA ALA A 106 -0.27 -3.37 11.32
C ALA A 106 -0.23 -4.29 12.54
N ASN A 107 -0.34 -5.61 12.33
CA ASN A 107 -0.21 -6.58 13.41
C ASN A 107 1.25 -6.88 13.76
N GLY A 108 2.18 -6.68 12.83
CA GLY A 108 3.61 -6.72 13.11
C GLY A 108 4.08 -5.44 13.82
N ASP A 109 5.31 -5.51 14.35
CA ASP A 109 5.87 -4.45 15.19
C ASP A 109 6.28 -3.17 14.42
N GLN A 110 6.13 -3.11 13.09
CA GLN A 110 6.53 -1.96 12.27
C GLN A 110 5.36 -1.28 11.54
N GLY A 111 5.10 -0.03 11.96
CA GLY A 111 4.40 0.98 11.17
C GLY A 111 2.93 0.69 10.87
N GLY A 112 2.03 1.14 11.75
CA GLY A 112 0.58 1.09 11.47
C GLY A 112 0.20 1.86 10.20
N GLY A 113 0.81 3.02 9.96
CA GLY A 113 0.59 3.84 8.76
C GLY A 113 1.46 3.48 7.56
N LEU A 114 2.76 3.48 7.76
CA LEU A 114 3.76 3.45 6.70
C LEU A 114 4.97 2.62 7.15
N ASN A 115 5.44 1.73 6.27
CA ASN A 115 6.74 1.08 6.37
C ASN A 115 7.55 1.33 5.08
N VAL A 116 8.80 1.73 5.22
CA VAL A 116 9.72 2.01 4.10
C VAL A 116 11.07 1.41 4.45
N SER A 117 11.65 0.60 3.56
CA SER A 117 12.95 -0.04 3.78
C SER A 117 14.16 0.81 3.37
N ALA A 118 13.93 1.95 2.71
CA ALA A 118 14.95 2.94 2.37
C ALA A 118 14.52 4.37 2.76
N ALA A 119 15.11 5.39 2.11
CA ALA A 119 14.85 6.79 2.40
C ALA A 119 13.36 7.18 2.25
N LEU A 120 12.86 7.92 3.24
CA LEU A 120 11.57 8.61 3.20
C LEU A 120 11.83 10.10 3.02
N VAL A 121 11.18 10.71 2.03
CA VAL A 121 11.28 12.14 1.68
C VAL A 121 9.91 12.80 1.69
#